data_AF-A0A8F5MZB9-F1
#
_entry.id   AF-A0A8F5MZB9-F1
#
_cell.length_a   1.000
_cell.length_b   1.000
_cell.length_c   1.000
_cell.angle_alpha   90.00
_cell.angle_beta   90.00
_cell.angle_gamma   90.00
#
_symmetry.space_group_name_H-M   'P 1'
#
loop_
_entity.id
_entity.type
_entity.pdbx_description
1 polymer ?
#
loop_
_entity_poly.entity_id
_entity_poly.type
_entity_poly.pdbx_seq_one_letter_code
_entity_poly.pdbx_strand_id
1 'polypeptide(L)'
;MHVNVEAVTSNNINNENEEYYSPNSLHEAAQIELDEFMDNSSIRLIGKIRDKKNLFIDNGKKKHPYSKLPHVMGNPFILAIAPFDNLLSSGQNNRAINRILYGIDTLPDGTVKRILSIRTKAGNTIELGIFTNDSYKEISAIIFSTVGMFSKAIIEAKIPCKVKATKYRQFTIHEFKKLSDMGIEKLGKNFKEFENQDIVLTFRYPSGNHIVGCDMYFVDSSRHKETHVDGLHIYYNPFASIPLERNIFSSDFLSYNNYDIHNNRMLANHNDGSLVSRNTYVTF
;
A
#
# COMPACT_ATOMS: atom_id res chain seq x y z
N MET A 1 -11.75 16.58 17.01
CA MET A 1 -10.29 16.36 16.98
C MET A 1 -9.77 16.88 15.65
N HIS A 2 -8.69 17.67 15.65
CA HIS A 2 -8.04 18.15 14.43
C HIS A 2 -6.85 17.24 14.10
N VAL A 3 -6.59 17.02 12.82
CA VAL A 3 -5.43 16.26 12.34
C VAL A 3 -4.68 17.08 11.31
N ASN A 4 -3.35 16.91 11.26
CA ASN A 4 -2.50 17.49 10.24
C ASN A 4 -2.16 16.40 9.22
N VAL A 5 -2.66 16.53 8.00
CA VAL A 5 -2.35 15.57 6.92
C VAL A 5 -1.48 16.27 5.88
N GLU A 6 -0.29 15.76 5.66
CA GLU A 6 0.58 16.20 4.57
C GLU A 6 0.61 15.15 3.46
N ALA A 7 0.14 15.54 2.27
CA ALA A 7 0.18 14.70 1.08
C ALA A 7 1.55 14.81 0.40
N VAL A 8 2.13 13.69 0.00
CA VAL A 8 3.44 13.63 -0.66
C VAL A 8 3.50 12.47 -1.65
N THR A 9 4.17 12.69 -2.78
CA THR A 9 4.50 11.62 -3.71
C THR A 9 5.99 11.32 -3.67
N SER A 10 6.37 10.05 -3.79
CA SER A 10 7.76 9.67 -4.03
C SER A 10 8.00 9.52 -5.53
N ASN A 11 8.21 10.62 -6.23
CA ASN A 11 8.40 10.59 -7.68
C ASN A 11 9.76 9.98 -8.09
N ASN A 12 9.81 9.35 -9.27
CA ASN A 12 11.07 9.11 -9.97
C ASN A 12 11.77 10.44 -10.26
N ILE A 13 13.10 10.44 -10.37
CA ILE A 13 13.85 11.66 -10.67
C ILE A 13 13.64 12.15 -12.12
N ASN A 14 13.27 11.24 -13.02
CA ASN A 14 13.02 11.52 -14.43
C ASN A 14 11.54 11.72 -14.75
N ASN A 15 10.67 11.93 -13.75
CA ASN A 15 9.22 12.01 -13.93
C ASN A 15 8.74 13.22 -14.77
N GLU A 16 9.62 14.20 -15.03
CA GLU A 16 9.34 15.35 -15.89
C GLU A 16 9.88 15.14 -17.32
N ASN A 17 10.62 14.06 -17.58
CA ASN A 17 11.13 13.74 -18.91
C ASN A 17 10.13 12.83 -19.65
N GLU A 18 9.65 13.24 -20.82
CA GLU A 18 8.74 12.44 -21.64
C GLU A 18 9.33 11.08 -22.05
N GLU A 19 10.65 11.02 -22.31
CA GLU A 19 11.35 9.79 -22.69
C GLU A 19 11.26 8.71 -21.59
N TYR A 20 11.14 9.12 -20.32
CA TYR A 20 10.95 8.21 -19.19
C TYR A 20 9.69 7.36 -19.32
N TYR A 21 8.66 7.86 -20.02
CA TYR A 21 7.40 7.17 -20.24
C TYR A 21 7.38 6.39 -21.56
N SER A 22 8.53 6.25 -22.23
CA SER A 22 8.63 5.49 -23.49
C SER A 22 8.42 3.99 -23.30
N PRO A 23 8.01 3.26 -24.35
CA PRO A 23 7.93 1.80 -24.31
C PRO A 23 9.25 1.11 -23.93
N ASN A 24 10.39 1.70 -24.33
CA ASN A 24 11.72 1.17 -24.01
C ASN A 24 12.00 1.30 -22.50
N SER A 25 11.74 2.47 -21.90
CA SER A 25 11.90 2.66 -20.45
C SER A 25 10.97 1.74 -19.65
N LEU A 26 9.75 1.49 -20.14
CA LEU A 26 8.85 0.52 -19.52
C LEU A 26 9.39 -0.91 -19.62
N HIS A 27 9.95 -1.29 -20.76
CA HIS A 27 10.58 -2.60 -20.95
C HIS A 27 11.77 -2.79 -19.99
N GLU A 28 12.66 -1.79 -19.91
CA GLU A 28 13.78 -1.78 -18.96
C GLU A 28 13.30 -1.90 -17.51
N ALA A 29 12.28 -1.13 -17.13
CA ALA A 29 11.70 -1.20 -15.79
C ALA A 29 11.12 -2.59 -15.46
N ALA A 30 10.62 -3.31 -16.46
CA ALA A 30 10.09 -4.67 -16.31
C ALA A 30 11.18 -5.74 -16.16
N GLN A 31 12.43 -5.45 -16.54
CA GLN A 31 13.58 -6.35 -16.37
C GLN A 31 14.31 -6.17 -15.03
N ILE A 32 13.92 -5.17 -14.21
CA ILE A 32 14.55 -4.95 -12.91
C ILE A 32 14.22 -6.13 -11.98
N GLU A 33 15.27 -6.72 -11.40
CA GLU A 33 15.12 -7.79 -10.42
C GLU A 33 14.28 -7.35 -9.22
N LEU A 34 13.46 -8.28 -8.70
CA LEU A 34 12.45 -7.96 -7.69
C LEU A 34 13.06 -7.34 -6.42
N ASP A 35 14.21 -7.83 -5.98
CA ASP A 35 14.89 -7.32 -4.79
C ASP A 35 15.47 -5.92 -5.04
N GLU A 36 16.07 -5.66 -6.21
CA GLU A 36 16.53 -4.32 -6.58
C GLU A 36 15.34 -3.35 -6.70
N PHE A 37 14.23 -3.78 -7.31
CA PHE A 37 13.02 -2.98 -7.41
C PHE A 37 12.47 -2.59 -6.02
N MET A 38 12.41 -3.55 -5.08
CA MET A 38 11.95 -3.28 -3.72
C MET A 38 12.91 -2.37 -2.94
N ASP A 39 14.22 -2.54 -3.10
CA ASP A 39 15.21 -1.70 -2.44
C ASP A 39 15.14 -0.25 -2.94
N ASN A 40 15.09 -0.07 -4.26
CA ASN A 40 14.94 1.26 -4.89
C ASN A 40 13.65 1.95 -4.44
N SER A 41 12.52 1.22 -4.40
CA SER A 41 11.24 1.73 -3.92
C SER A 41 11.34 2.15 -2.45
N SER A 42 11.93 1.29 -1.62
CA SER A 42 12.08 1.53 -0.17
C SER A 42 12.95 2.75 0.12
N ILE A 43 14.09 2.90 -0.58
CA ILE A 43 15.02 4.03 -0.45
C ILE A 43 14.32 5.36 -0.77
N ARG A 44 13.55 5.42 -1.86
CA ARG A 44 12.85 6.64 -2.27
C ARG A 44 11.74 7.02 -1.30
N LEU A 45 10.91 6.05 -0.90
CA LEU A 45 9.80 6.27 0.03
C LEU A 45 10.30 6.73 1.40
N ILE A 46 11.27 6.05 2.01
CA ILE A 46 11.80 6.46 3.33
C ILE A 46 12.51 7.81 3.26
N GLY A 47 13.14 8.14 2.13
CA GLY A 47 13.68 9.47 1.86
C GLY A 47 12.61 10.55 1.98
N LYS A 48 11.45 10.36 1.32
CA LYS A 48 10.33 11.32 1.42
C LYS A 48 9.72 11.39 2.82
N ILE A 49 9.54 10.26 3.49
CA ILE A 49 9.07 10.24 4.87
C ILE A 49 10.03 11.03 5.79
N ARG A 50 11.34 10.83 5.61
CA ARG A 50 12.39 11.56 6.33
C ARG A 50 12.37 13.04 6.03
N ASP A 51 12.23 13.44 4.77
CA ASP A 51 12.14 14.85 4.37
C ASP A 51 10.96 15.54 5.05
N LYS A 52 9.78 14.90 5.03
CA LYS A 52 8.57 15.46 5.65
C LYS A 52 8.65 15.50 7.17
N LYS A 53 9.17 14.44 7.80
CA LYS A 53 9.52 14.48 9.24
C LYS A 53 10.45 15.67 9.50
N ASN A 54 11.52 15.78 8.71
CA ASN A 54 12.52 16.80 8.90
C ASN A 54 11.93 18.19 8.77
N LEU A 55 10.96 18.45 7.87
CA LEU A 55 10.20 19.71 7.75
C LEU A 55 9.28 19.96 8.95
N PHE A 56 8.68 18.92 9.50
CA PHE A 56 7.80 19.00 10.65
C PHE A 56 8.52 19.39 11.94
N ILE A 57 9.65 18.73 12.23
CA ILE A 57 10.35 18.89 13.51
C ILE A 57 11.01 20.26 13.65
N ASP A 58 11.04 20.73 14.89
CA ASP A 58 11.91 21.81 15.35
C ASP A 58 13.26 21.23 15.77
N ASN A 59 14.30 21.49 14.98
CA ASN A 59 15.68 21.10 15.27
C ASN A 59 16.56 22.31 15.60
N GLY A 60 15.97 23.46 15.92
CA GLY A 60 16.66 24.72 16.23
C GLY A 60 17.29 25.43 15.01
N LYS A 61 17.28 24.83 13.82
CA LYS A 61 17.87 25.42 12.59
C LYS A 61 16.86 26.19 11.74
N LYS A 62 15.58 26.17 12.09
CA LYS A 62 14.50 26.71 11.27
C LYS A 62 13.83 27.88 11.93
N LYS A 63 13.49 28.89 11.11
CA LYS A 63 12.71 30.03 11.55
C LYS A 63 11.26 29.66 11.92
N HIS A 64 10.66 28.73 11.18
CA HIS A 64 9.25 28.33 11.32
C HIS A 64 9.06 26.82 11.10
N PRO A 65 9.46 25.94 12.04
CA PRO A 65 9.14 24.51 11.95
C PRO A 65 7.62 24.27 12.01
N TYR A 66 7.08 23.33 11.23
CA TYR A 66 5.62 23.15 11.15
C TYR A 66 5.00 22.78 12.49
N SER A 67 5.69 21.99 13.31
CA SER A 67 5.25 21.61 14.66
C SER A 67 4.99 22.80 15.61
N LYS A 68 5.48 24.01 15.31
CA LYS A 68 5.26 25.22 16.11
C LYS A 68 4.14 26.11 15.56
N LEU A 69 3.55 25.78 14.41
CA LEU A 69 2.43 26.56 13.87
C LEU A 69 1.19 26.36 14.75
N PRO A 70 0.44 27.44 15.11
CA PRO A 70 -0.67 27.35 16.05
C PRO A 70 -1.77 26.36 15.68
N HIS A 71 -2.03 26.15 14.38
CA HIS A 71 -3.02 25.18 13.89
C HIS A 71 -2.50 23.74 13.82
N VAL A 72 -1.18 23.54 13.89
CA VAL A 72 -0.53 22.22 13.81
C VAL A 72 -0.22 21.67 15.20
N MET A 73 0.26 22.54 16.09
CA MET A 73 0.74 22.18 17.42
C MET A 73 -0.32 21.40 18.21
N GLY A 74 0.10 20.29 18.83
CA GLY A 74 -0.77 19.45 19.66
C GLY A 74 -1.69 18.51 18.89
N ASN A 75 -1.72 18.56 17.56
CA ASN A 75 -2.53 17.67 16.72
C ASN A 75 -1.65 16.56 16.09
N PRO A 76 -2.19 15.34 15.85
CA PRO A 76 -1.46 14.27 15.17
C PRO A 76 -0.94 14.71 13.80
N PHE A 77 0.24 14.24 13.44
CA PHE A 77 0.85 14.47 12.13
C PHE A 77 0.84 13.19 11.31
N ILE A 78 0.17 13.25 10.17
CA ILE A 78 -0.11 12.12 9.29
C ILE A 78 0.51 12.40 7.94
N LEU A 79 1.24 11.43 7.40
CA LEU A 79 1.71 11.50 6.01
C LEU A 79 0.79 10.67 5.12
N ALA A 80 0.20 11.30 4.11
CA ALA A 80 -0.48 10.61 3.02
C ALA A 80 0.51 10.46 1.85
N ILE A 81 1.12 9.28 1.72
CA ILE A 81 2.19 9.04 0.74
C ILE A 81 1.74 8.10 -0.38
N ALA A 82 1.96 8.53 -1.62
CA ALA A 82 1.72 7.73 -2.82
C ALA A 82 3.03 7.42 -3.54
N PRO A 83 3.27 6.15 -3.94
CA PRO A 83 4.55 5.73 -4.45
C PRO A 83 4.65 5.88 -5.97
N PHE A 84 5.09 7.03 -6.48
CA PHE A 84 5.29 7.27 -7.93
C PHE A 84 6.76 7.09 -8.37
N ASP A 85 7.47 6.19 -7.71
CA ASP A 85 8.93 6.13 -7.72
C ASP A 85 9.51 5.37 -8.93
N ASN A 86 8.66 4.59 -9.61
CA ASN A 86 8.96 3.83 -10.81
C ASN A 86 7.73 3.69 -11.72
N LEU A 87 7.93 3.35 -12.99
CA LEU A 87 6.85 3.08 -13.96
C LEU A 87 5.93 1.92 -13.53
N LEU A 88 6.51 0.93 -12.83
CA LEU A 88 5.79 -0.24 -12.29
C LEU A 88 5.58 -0.14 -10.78
N SER A 89 5.56 1.08 -10.24
CA SER A 89 5.48 1.35 -8.80
C SER A 89 4.28 0.68 -8.11
N SER A 90 3.12 0.53 -8.76
CA SER A 90 1.98 -0.22 -8.20
C SER A 90 2.31 -1.68 -7.90
N GLY A 91 3.29 -2.26 -8.61
CA GLY A 91 3.79 -3.62 -8.41
C GLY A 91 4.48 -3.85 -7.07
N GLN A 92 4.88 -2.80 -6.35
CA GLN A 92 5.44 -2.94 -5.00
C GLN A 92 4.41 -3.41 -3.97
N ASN A 93 3.11 -3.19 -4.24
CA ASN A 93 2.02 -3.44 -3.30
C ASN A 93 2.36 -2.83 -1.92
N ASN A 94 2.10 -3.52 -0.82
CA ASN A 94 2.44 -3.03 0.51
C ASN A 94 3.85 -3.46 0.98
N ARG A 95 4.66 -4.12 0.13
CA ARG A 95 5.95 -4.68 0.55
C ARG A 95 6.94 -3.60 0.95
N ALA A 96 7.16 -2.60 0.09
CA ALA A 96 8.14 -1.54 0.37
C ALA A 96 7.77 -0.72 1.63
N ILE A 97 6.49 -0.36 1.80
CA ILE A 97 6.07 0.36 3.01
C ILE A 97 6.18 -0.51 4.27
N ASN A 98 5.90 -1.82 4.19
CA ASN A 98 6.09 -2.75 5.31
C ASN A 98 7.57 -2.93 5.68
N ARG A 99 8.46 -2.94 4.68
CA ARG A 99 9.92 -2.92 4.89
C ARG A 99 10.30 -1.68 5.69
N ILE A 100 9.88 -0.50 5.24
CA ILE A 100 10.20 0.78 5.88
C ILE A 100 9.68 0.85 7.32
N LEU A 101 8.39 0.54 7.52
CA LEU A 101 7.73 0.77 8.80
C LEU A 101 8.06 -0.29 9.84
N TYR A 102 8.14 -1.56 9.43
CA TYR A 102 8.22 -2.68 10.37
C TYR A 102 9.47 -3.55 10.20
N GLY A 103 10.32 -3.25 9.21
CA GLY A 103 11.53 -4.02 8.97
C GLY A 103 11.22 -5.46 8.54
N ILE A 104 10.14 -5.65 7.78
CA ILE A 104 9.70 -6.95 7.27
C ILE A 104 9.46 -6.90 5.77
N ASP A 105 9.72 -8.00 5.08
CA ASP A 105 9.33 -8.21 3.70
C ASP A 105 8.55 -9.52 3.54
N THR A 106 7.35 -9.43 2.98
CA THR A 106 6.53 -10.61 2.66
C THR A 106 6.77 -10.98 1.21
N LEU A 107 7.41 -12.12 1.00
CA LEU A 107 7.76 -12.65 -0.31
C LEU A 107 6.53 -13.23 -1.05
N PRO A 108 6.62 -13.46 -2.38
CA PRO A 108 5.50 -13.98 -3.16
C PRO A 108 4.98 -15.36 -2.70
N ASP A 109 5.82 -16.16 -2.05
CA ASP A 109 5.45 -17.47 -1.47
C ASP A 109 4.78 -17.34 -0.08
N GLY A 110 4.63 -16.12 0.44
CA GLY A 110 4.10 -15.82 1.77
C GLY A 110 5.15 -15.81 2.88
N THR A 111 6.41 -16.13 2.58
CA THR A 111 7.50 -16.09 3.57
C THR A 111 7.74 -14.66 4.04
N VAL A 112 7.76 -14.45 5.35
CA VAL A 112 8.08 -13.15 5.96
C VAL A 112 9.54 -13.13 6.39
N LYS A 113 10.35 -12.26 5.78
CA LYS A 113 11.76 -12.03 6.15
C LYS A 113 11.90 -10.76 6.98
N ARG A 114 12.79 -10.79 7.98
CA ARG A 114 13.24 -9.56 8.67
C ARG A 114 14.29 -8.86 7.82
N ILE A 115 14.15 -7.55 7.65
CA ILE A 115 15.10 -6.67 6.96
C ILE A 115 15.28 -5.41 7.80
N LEU A 116 16.45 -5.27 8.42
CA LEU A 116 16.71 -4.18 9.36
C LEU A 116 17.30 -2.95 8.67
N SER A 117 17.97 -3.13 7.53
CA SER A 117 18.56 -2.02 6.78
C SER A 117 18.71 -2.35 5.30
N ILE A 118 18.87 -1.31 4.48
CA ILE A 118 19.18 -1.39 3.05
C ILE A 118 20.44 -0.56 2.77
N ARG A 119 21.29 -1.02 1.84
CA ARG A 119 22.44 -0.24 1.36
C ARG A 119 22.10 0.47 0.05
N THR A 120 22.38 1.76 -0.01
CA THR A 120 22.27 2.56 -1.24
C THR A 120 23.43 2.27 -2.20
N LYS A 121 23.28 2.61 -3.49
CA LYS A 121 24.38 2.52 -4.47
C LYS A 121 25.61 3.37 -4.07
N ALA A 122 25.40 4.43 -3.30
CA ALA A 122 26.48 5.27 -2.74
C ALA A 122 27.15 4.68 -1.49
N GLY A 123 26.74 3.49 -1.03
CA GLY A 123 27.31 2.82 0.13
C GLY A 123 26.70 3.20 1.49
N ASN A 124 25.79 4.17 1.53
CA ASN A 124 25.10 4.56 2.77
C ASN A 124 24.13 3.46 3.22
N THR A 125 24.10 3.18 4.53
CA THR A 125 23.12 2.30 5.16
C THR A 125 21.88 3.10 5.57
N ILE A 126 20.70 2.58 5.26
CA ILE A 126 19.42 3.12 5.70
C ILE A 126 18.75 2.10 6.61
N GLU A 127 18.60 2.46 7.88
CA GLU A 127 17.83 1.66 8.85
C GLU A 127 16.33 1.69 8.51
N LEU A 128 15.69 0.55 8.70
CA LEU A 128 14.27 0.30 8.51
C LEU A 128 13.59 -0.02 9.84
N GLY A 129 12.27 -0.27 9.83
CA GLY A 129 11.52 -0.51 11.06
C GLY A 129 11.23 0.78 11.82
N ILE A 130 10.93 1.87 11.12
CA ILE A 130 10.78 3.19 11.74
C ILE A 130 9.58 3.31 12.69
N PHE A 131 8.64 2.37 12.65
CA PHE A 131 7.50 2.24 13.59
C PHE A 131 7.69 1.11 14.61
N THR A 132 8.91 0.57 14.73
CA THR A 132 9.26 -0.41 15.78
C THR A 132 10.10 0.22 16.90
N ASN A 133 10.28 1.54 16.89
CA ASN A 133 11.00 2.33 17.89
C ASN A 133 10.56 3.81 17.80
N ASP A 134 11.17 4.69 18.61
CA ASP A 134 10.79 6.10 18.72
C ASP A 134 11.48 7.03 17.70
N SER A 135 12.25 6.49 16.75
CA SER A 135 13.01 7.28 15.77
C SER A 135 12.13 8.13 14.84
N TYR A 136 10.84 7.83 14.69
CA TYR A 136 9.85 8.63 13.95
C TYR A 136 8.61 8.95 14.80
N LYS A 137 8.77 9.12 16.12
CA LYS A 137 7.67 9.42 17.05
C LYS A 137 6.87 10.67 16.72
N GLU A 138 7.38 11.58 15.89
CA GLU A 138 6.66 12.78 15.46
C GLU A 138 5.60 12.48 14.39
N ILE A 139 5.67 11.32 13.71
CA ILE A 139 4.66 10.87 12.77
C ILE A 139 3.68 9.95 13.52
N SER A 140 2.41 10.34 13.54
CA SER A 140 1.34 9.61 14.19
C SER A 140 0.85 8.40 13.39
N ALA A 141 0.78 8.56 12.07
CA ALA A 141 0.37 7.52 11.14
C ALA A 141 0.84 7.82 9.71
N ILE A 142 0.84 6.78 8.87
CA ILE A 142 0.99 6.91 7.41
C ILE A 142 -0.26 6.38 6.73
N ILE A 143 -0.82 7.17 5.82
CA ILE A 143 -1.84 6.75 4.86
C ILE A 143 -1.11 6.41 3.55
N PHE A 144 -1.34 5.22 3.01
CA PHE A 144 -0.63 4.71 1.85
C PHE A 144 -1.56 3.94 0.91
N SER A 145 -1.35 4.08 -0.40
CA SER A 145 -2.05 3.27 -1.40
C SER A 145 -1.21 3.08 -2.65
N THR A 146 -1.14 1.84 -3.14
CA THR A 146 -0.60 1.48 -4.46
C THR A 146 -1.68 1.37 -5.54
N VAL A 147 -2.96 1.52 -5.16
CA VAL A 147 -4.08 1.49 -6.10
C VAL A 147 -4.62 2.88 -6.39
N GLY A 148 -4.22 3.92 -5.64
CA GLY A 148 -4.50 5.33 -5.95
C GLY A 148 -3.65 5.93 -7.08
N MET A 149 -3.39 5.16 -8.14
CA MET A 149 -2.43 5.48 -9.22
C MET A 149 -3.15 5.91 -10.52
N PHE A 150 -2.43 5.99 -11.64
CA PHE A 150 -3.01 6.42 -12.93
C PHE A 150 -4.23 5.60 -13.38
N SER A 151 -4.24 4.29 -13.13
CA SER A 151 -5.43 3.46 -13.37
C SER A 151 -6.66 3.90 -12.57
N LYS A 152 -6.54 4.68 -11.48
CA LYS A 152 -7.67 5.25 -10.74
C LYS A 152 -8.26 6.41 -11.54
N ALA A 153 -7.38 7.29 -12.03
CA ALA A 153 -7.77 8.42 -12.86
C ALA A 153 -8.52 7.97 -14.14
N ILE A 154 -8.08 6.89 -14.80
CA ILE A 154 -8.76 6.31 -15.97
C ILE A 154 -10.21 5.90 -15.62
N ILE A 155 -10.40 5.20 -14.50
CA ILE A 155 -11.71 4.72 -14.05
C ILE A 155 -12.62 5.89 -13.67
N GLU A 156 -12.11 6.85 -12.88
CA GLU A 156 -12.87 8.03 -12.45
C GLU A 156 -13.22 8.96 -13.64
N ALA A 157 -12.35 9.01 -14.65
CA ALA A 157 -12.60 9.72 -15.91
C ALA A 157 -13.58 8.98 -16.83
N LYS A 158 -14.03 7.77 -16.46
CA LYS A 158 -14.96 6.93 -17.23
C LYS A 158 -14.46 6.62 -18.64
N ILE A 159 -13.15 6.49 -18.82
CA ILE A 159 -12.56 6.09 -20.10
C ILE A 159 -12.89 4.61 -20.34
N PRO A 160 -13.56 4.25 -21.45
CA PRO A 160 -13.87 2.86 -21.77
C PRO A 160 -12.60 2.01 -21.85
N CYS A 161 -12.53 0.98 -21.00
CA CYS A 161 -11.39 0.06 -20.98
C CYS A 161 -11.75 -1.27 -20.33
N LYS A 162 -10.85 -2.25 -20.43
CA LYS A 162 -10.91 -3.47 -19.62
C LYS A 162 -10.19 -3.24 -18.29
N VAL A 163 -10.75 -3.78 -17.21
CA VAL A 163 -10.23 -3.63 -15.86
C VAL A 163 -9.91 -5.00 -15.29
N LYS A 164 -8.68 -5.18 -14.81
CA LYS A 164 -8.31 -6.27 -13.92
C LYS A 164 -8.27 -5.74 -12.49
N ALA A 165 -9.10 -6.27 -11.60
CA ALA A 165 -9.14 -5.88 -10.19
C ALA A 165 -8.99 -7.11 -9.29
N THR A 166 -8.02 -7.08 -8.38
CA THR A 166 -7.80 -8.15 -7.40
C THR A 166 -8.32 -7.72 -6.05
N LYS A 167 -9.29 -8.45 -5.49
CA LYS A 167 -9.83 -8.23 -4.15
C LYS A 167 -9.39 -9.32 -3.19
N TYR A 168 -8.94 -8.94 -2.00
CA TYR A 168 -8.66 -9.85 -0.90
C TYR A 168 -9.96 -10.53 -0.45
N ARG A 169 -9.89 -11.82 -0.12
CA ARG A 169 -11.03 -12.57 0.41
C ARG A 169 -10.64 -13.32 1.67
N GLN A 170 -11.50 -13.30 2.68
CA GLN A 170 -11.34 -14.05 3.93
C GLN A 170 -12.69 -14.54 4.44
N PHE A 171 -12.72 -15.79 4.90
CA PHE A 171 -13.90 -16.45 5.45
C PHE A 171 -13.50 -17.26 6.68
N THR A 172 -14.38 -17.35 7.67
CA THR A 172 -14.30 -18.44 8.65
C THR A 172 -14.53 -19.77 7.93
N ILE A 173 -14.01 -20.87 8.50
CA ILE A 173 -14.25 -22.22 7.95
C ILE A 173 -15.76 -22.53 7.85
N HIS A 174 -16.55 -22.03 8.80
CA HIS A 174 -18.00 -22.24 8.83
C HIS A 174 -18.73 -21.49 7.72
N GLU A 175 -18.41 -20.20 7.53
CA GLU A 175 -18.95 -19.42 6.41
C GLU A 175 -18.58 -20.07 5.08
N PHE A 176 -17.32 -20.46 4.92
CA PHE A 176 -16.85 -21.07 3.68
C PHE A 176 -17.61 -22.36 3.33
N LYS A 177 -17.87 -23.22 4.32
CA LYS A 177 -18.65 -24.46 4.13
C LYS A 177 -20.11 -24.25 3.74
N LYS A 178 -20.71 -23.10 4.07
CA LYS A 178 -22.12 -22.80 3.82
C LYS A 178 -22.37 -22.14 2.46
N LEU A 179 -21.33 -21.66 1.79
CA LEU A 179 -21.47 -21.00 0.51
C LEU A 179 -21.75 -22.03 -0.58
N SER A 180 -22.97 -22.07 -1.12
CA SER A 180 -23.39 -23.00 -2.17
C SER A 180 -22.57 -22.87 -3.46
N ASP A 181 -22.05 -21.67 -3.73
CA ASP A 181 -21.32 -21.34 -4.96
C ASP A 181 -19.80 -21.22 -4.73
N MET A 182 -19.37 -21.26 -3.45
CA MET A 182 -17.98 -21.04 -3.02
C MET A 182 -17.53 -22.03 -1.93
N GLY A 183 -18.10 -23.24 -1.89
CA GLY A 183 -17.83 -24.26 -0.88
C GLY A 183 -16.41 -24.86 -0.95
N ILE A 184 -16.18 -25.96 -0.22
CA ILE A 184 -14.86 -26.62 -0.13
C ILE A 184 -14.28 -26.98 -1.49
N GLU A 185 -15.14 -27.35 -2.44
CA GLU A 185 -14.77 -27.63 -3.83
C GLU A 185 -14.11 -26.45 -4.57
N LYS A 186 -14.18 -25.23 -4.02
CA LYS A 186 -13.52 -24.04 -4.57
C LYS A 186 -12.20 -23.68 -3.89
N LEU A 187 -11.62 -24.57 -3.07
CA LEU A 187 -10.22 -24.45 -2.66
C LEU A 187 -9.28 -24.48 -3.88
N GLY A 188 -8.12 -23.85 -3.75
CA GLY A 188 -7.16 -23.71 -4.85
C GLY A 188 -7.57 -22.65 -5.87
N LYS A 189 -7.19 -22.86 -7.13
CA LYS A 189 -7.46 -21.94 -8.24
C LYS A 189 -8.73 -22.38 -8.97
N ASN A 190 -9.65 -21.45 -9.21
CA ASN A 190 -10.83 -21.68 -10.04
C ASN A 190 -10.99 -20.58 -11.07
N PHE A 191 -11.59 -20.93 -12.21
CA PHE A 191 -11.90 -20.04 -13.31
C PHE A 191 -13.41 -20.05 -13.57
N LYS A 192 -14.00 -18.88 -13.80
CA LYS A 192 -15.37 -18.73 -14.26
C LYS A 192 -15.43 -17.63 -15.32
N GLU A 193 -16.05 -17.94 -16.44
CA GLU A 193 -16.39 -16.99 -17.49
C GLU A 193 -17.92 -16.82 -17.53
N PHE A 194 -18.36 -15.60 -17.79
CA PHE A 194 -19.77 -15.23 -17.86
C PHE A 194 -20.17 -14.92 -19.32
N GLU A 195 -21.46 -14.97 -19.63
CA GLU A 195 -21.99 -14.73 -20.99
C GLU A 195 -21.57 -13.37 -21.58
N ASN A 196 -21.37 -12.37 -20.71
CA ASN A 196 -20.91 -11.03 -21.08
C ASN A 196 -19.37 -10.92 -21.24
N GLN A 197 -18.67 -12.05 -21.30
CA GLN A 197 -17.20 -12.19 -21.39
C GLN A 197 -16.43 -11.65 -20.18
N ASP A 198 -17.11 -11.39 -19.06
CA ASP A 198 -16.41 -11.13 -17.80
C ASP A 198 -15.77 -12.43 -17.31
N ILE A 199 -14.60 -12.32 -16.69
CA ILE A 199 -13.87 -13.45 -16.14
C ILE A 199 -13.61 -13.20 -14.66
N VAL A 200 -13.76 -14.25 -13.86
CA VAL A 200 -13.33 -14.27 -12.46
C VAL A 200 -12.39 -15.45 -12.24
N LEU A 201 -11.18 -15.14 -11.81
CA LEU A 201 -10.24 -16.11 -11.26
C LEU A 201 -10.27 -16.02 -9.75
N THR A 202 -10.49 -17.13 -9.06
CA THR A 202 -10.47 -17.16 -7.59
C THR A 202 -9.30 -18.01 -7.12
N PHE A 203 -8.60 -17.56 -6.08
CA PHE A 203 -7.63 -18.38 -5.36
C PHE A 203 -8.04 -18.48 -3.89
N ARG A 204 -8.00 -19.69 -3.32
CA ARG A 204 -8.39 -19.98 -1.93
C ARG A 204 -7.43 -20.98 -1.29
N TYR A 205 -7.02 -20.73 -0.06
CA TYR A 205 -6.22 -21.68 0.72
C TYR A 205 -6.51 -21.54 2.22
N PRO A 206 -6.36 -22.63 3.01
CA PRO A 206 -6.48 -22.55 4.46
C PRO A 206 -5.34 -21.73 5.08
N SER A 207 -5.68 -20.90 6.07
CA SER A 207 -4.72 -20.18 6.90
C SER A 207 -5.24 -20.08 8.34
N GLY A 208 -4.65 -20.86 9.24
CA GLY A 208 -5.15 -21.02 10.61
C GLY A 208 -6.62 -21.48 10.61
N ASN A 209 -7.48 -20.72 11.29
CA ASN A 209 -8.93 -21.00 11.39
C ASN A 209 -9.77 -20.33 10.27
N HIS A 210 -9.13 -19.84 9.22
CA HIS A 210 -9.77 -19.14 8.12
C HIS A 210 -9.45 -19.80 6.77
N ILE A 211 -10.28 -19.50 5.77
CA ILE A 211 -9.94 -19.65 4.36
C ILE A 211 -9.68 -18.26 3.80
N VAL A 212 -8.51 -18.05 3.22
CA VAL A 212 -8.07 -16.76 2.68
C VAL A 212 -7.72 -16.88 1.20
N GLY A 213 -7.62 -15.75 0.51
CA GLY A 213 -7.13 -15.70 -0.85
C GLY A 213 -7.59 -14.43 -1.56
N CYS A 214 -7.92 -14.55 -2.84
CA CYS A 214 -8.34 -13.40 -3.64
C CYS A 214 -9.29 -13.75 -4.78
N ASP A 215 -10.05 -12.74 -5.22
CA ASP A 215 -10.83 -12.75 -6.45
C ASP A 215 -10.23 -11.76 -7.43
N MET A 216 -9.91 -12.23 -8.63
CA MET A 216 -9.39 -11.41 -9.71
C MET A 216 -10.46 -11.30 -10.78
N TYR A 217 -11.05 -10.12 -10.87
CA TYR A 217 -12.09 -9.78 -11.83
C TYR A 217 -11.44 -9.19 -13.08
N PHE A 218 -11.85 -9.65 -14.25
CA PHE A 218 -11.53 -9.06 -15.55
C PHE A 218 -12.86 -8.66 -16.19
N VAL A 219 -13.16 -7.36 -16.15
CA VAL A 219 -14.47 -6.83 -16.51
C VAL A 219 -14.35 -5.60 -17.37
N ASP A 220 -15.44 -5.22 -18.03
CA ASP A 220 -15.55 -3.89 -18.63
C ASP A 220 -15.59 -2.79 -17.54
N SER A 221 -14.96 -1.65 -17.81
CA SER A 221 -14.94 -0.49 -16.92
C SER A 221 -16.34 -0.03 -16.47
N SER A 222 -17.37 -0.17 -17.31
CA SER A 222 -18.77 0.16 -16.95
C SER A 222 -19.35 -0.72 -15.83
N ARG A 223 -18.78 -1.90 -15.59
CA ARG A 223 -19.20 -2.85 -14.55
C ARG A 223 -18.26 -2.89 -13.36
N HIS A 224 -17.08 -2.30 -13.47
CA HIS A 224 -16.16 -2.16 -12.34
C HIS A 224 -16.70 -1.11 -11.36
N LYS A 225 -16.73 -1.47 -10.08
CA LYS A 225 -17.12 -0.56 -8.99
C LYS A 225 -16.05 -0.57 -7.91
N GLU A 226 -15.65 0.63 -7.53
CA GLU A 226 -14.73 0.87 -6.43
C GLU A 226 -15.02 2.22 -5.77
N THR A 227 -14.69 2.33 -4.49
CA THR A 227 -14.80 3.60 -3.75
C THR A 227 -13.51 4.41 -3.86
N HIS A 228 -13.49 5.63 -3.30
CA HIS A 228 -12.25 6.42 -3.20
C HIS A 228 -11.28 5.91 -2.13
N VAL A 229 -11.74 5.04 -1.22
CA VAL A 229 -10.95 4.50 -0.11
C VAL A 229 -10.53 3.04 -0.34
N ASP A 230 -10.95 2.42 -1.44
CA ASP A 230 -10.59 1.05 -1.79
C ASP A 230 -9.06 0.92 -1.95
N GLY A 231 -8.48 0.00 -1.19
CA GLY A 231 -7.03 -0.26 -1.19
C GLY A 231 -6.21 0.88 -0.56
N LEU A 232 -6.84 1.69 0.29
CA LEU A 232 -6.15 2.63 1.17
C LEU A 232 -5.80 1.92 2.48
N HIS A 233 -4.55 2.10 2.90
CA HIS A 233 -3.99 1.52 4.12
C HIS A 233 -3.63 2.63 5.10
N ILE A 234 -4.01 2.46 6.36
CA ILE A 234 -3.59 3.31 7.46
C ILE A 234 -2.62 2.51 8.33
N TYR A 235 -1.42 3.03 8.48
CA TYR A 235 -0.36 2.47 9.31
C TYR A 235 -0.20 3.33 10.55
N TYR A 236 -0.56 2.80 11.72
CA TYR A 236 -0.41 3.50 13.00
C TYR A 236 1.02 3.35 13.52
N ASN A 237 1.57 4.44 14.06
CA ASN A 237 2.83 4.40 14.80
C ASN A 237 2.56 4.22 16.30
N PRO A 238 2.90 3.07 16.90
CA PRO A 238 2.67 2.85 18.32
C PRO A 238 3.64 3.65 19.22
N PHE A 239 4.70 4.24 18.65
CA PHE A 239 5.65 5.12 19.34
C PHE A 239 5.37 6.61 19.12
N ALA A 240 4.23 6.98 18.52
CA ALA A 240 3.87 8.37 18.27
C ALA A 240 3.78 9.19 19.56
N SER A 241 4.38 10.38 19.57
CA SER A 241 4.27 11.34 20.68
C SER A 241 2.86 11.93 20.79
N ILE A 242 2.17 12.07 19.66
CA ILE A 242 0.75 12.42 19.59
C ILE A 242 0.05 11.33 18.77
N PRO A 243 -0.48 10.27 19.39
CA PRO A 243 -1.10 9.15 18.66
C PRO A 243 -2.33 9.57 17.86
N LEU A 244 -2.56 8.90 16.72
CA LEU A 244 -3.80 9.03 15.97
C LEU A 244 -4.90 8.18 16.62
N GLU A 245 -6.05 8.79 16.94
CA GLU A 245 -7.22 8.06 17.39
C GLU A 245 -7.76 7.15 16.27
N ARG A 246 -8.09 5.90 16.61
CA ARG A 246 -8.40 4.84 15.62
C ARG A 246 -9.73 5.05 14.89
N ASN A 247 -10.62 5.87 15.41
CA ASN A 247 -11.98 6.08 14.90
C ASN A 247 -12.11 7.28 13.95
N ILE A 248 -11.07 8.09 13.75
CA ILE A 248 -11.14 9.27 12.86
C ILE A 248 -11.37 8.85 11.40
N PHE A 249 -10.67 7.82 10.95
CA PHE A 249 -10.85 7.25 9.63
C PHE A 249 -11.55 5.89 9.80
N SER A 250 -12.85 5.84 9.52
CA SER A 250 -13.65 4.62 9.64
C SER A 250 -14.34 4.33 8.31
N SER A 251 -14.06 3.15 7.74
CA SER A 251 -14.76 2.60 6.59
C SER A 251 -14.47 1.11 6.47
N ASP A 252 -15.46 0.33 6.05
CA ASP A 252 -15.34 -1.11 5.79
C ASP A 252 -14.37 -1.43 4.65
N PHE A 253 -13.91 -0.43 3.90
CA PHE A 253 -12.97 -0.59 2.80
C PHE A 253 -11.53 -0.19 3.15
N LEU A 254 -11.30 0.35 4.36
CA LEU A 254 -9.96 0.72 4.83
C LEU A 254 -9.24 -0.47 5.46
N SER A 255 -7.97 -0.62 5.10
CA SER A 255 -7.07 -1.55 5.79
C SER A 255 -6.31 -0.84 6.91
N TYR A 256 -6.28 -1.45 8.09
CA TYR A 256 -5.61 -0.89 9.26
C TYR A 256 -4.41 -1.75 9.64
N ASN A 257 -3.26 -1.11 9.83
CA ASN A 257 -2.00 -1.77 10.10
C ASN A 257 -1.39 -1.16 11.35
N ASN A 258 -0.87 -2.00 12.23
CA ASN A 258 -0.24 -1.60 13.48
C ASN A 258 0.95 -2.50 13.77
N TYR A 259 1.64 -2.23 14.88
CA TYR A 259 2.74 -3.03 15.36
C TYR A 259 2.55 -3.36 16.83
N ASP A 260 2.59 -4.65 17.13
CA ASP A 260 2.53 -5.22 18.46
C ASP A 260 3.93 -5.20 19.06
N ILE A 261 4.19 -4.23 19.94
CA ILE A 261 5.49 -4.02 20.57
C ILE A 261 5.88 -5.23 21.43
N HIS A 262 4.92 -5.83 22.14
CA HIS A 262 5.19 -6.94 23.06
C HIS A 262 5.60 -8.21 22.32
N ASN A 263 4.95 -8.49 21.18
CA ASN A 263 5.22 -9.67 20.38
C ASN A 263 6.14 -9.41 19.18
N ASN A 264 6.67 -8.18 19.02
CA ASN A 264 7.56 -7.76 17.94
C ASN A 264 7.04 -8.16 16.54
N ARG A 265 5.77 -7.88 16.26
CA ARG A 265 5.11 -8.28 15.00
C ARG A 265 4.17 -7.21 14.46
N MET A 266 4.07 -7.15 13.13
CA MET A 266 3.04 -6.37 12.47
C MET A 266 1.67 -7.02 12.71
N LEU A 267 0.65 -6.19 12.95
CA LEU A 267 -0.76 -6.55 12.95
C LEU A 267 -1.39 -5.93 11.71
N ALA A 268 -1.85 -6.76 10.79
CA ALA A 268 -2.55 -6.33 9.60
C ALA A 268 -4.03 -6.71 9.73
N ASN A 269 -4.91 -5.72 9.63
CA ASN A 269 -6.36 -5.91 9.60
C ASN A 269 -6.88 -5.48 8.23
N HIS A 270 -7.14 -6.46 7.37
CA HIS A 270 -7.71 -6.28 6.05
C HIS A 270 -9.16 -6.74 6.07
N ASN A 271 -10.07 -5.87 5.65
CA ASN A 271 -11.46 -6.25 5.51
C ASN A 271 -11.63 -7.16 4.29
N ASP A 272 -12.53 -8.14 4.40
CA ASP A 272 -12.93 -8.96 3.27
C ASP A 272 -13.41 -8.08 2.11
N GLY A 273 -12.93 -8.34 0.89
CA GLY A 273 -13.22 -7.55 -0.30
C GLY A 273 -12.31 -6.34 -0.54
N SER A 274 -11.32 -6.07 0.32
CA SER A 274 -10.34 -4.98 0.13
C SER A 274 -9.64 -5.09 -1.23
N LEU A 275 -9.54 -3.98 -1.96
CA LEU A 275 -8.83 -3.94 -3.24
C LEU A 275 -7.31 -4.02 -3.02
N VAL A 276 -6.67 -5.03 -3.62
CA VAL A 276 -5.23 -5.30 -3.51
C VAL A 276 -4.47 -4.73 -4.70
N SER A 277 -5.03 -4.83 -5.90
CA SER A 277 -4.42 -4.29 -7.12
C SER A 277 -5.47 -3.99 -8.18
N ARG A 278 -5.19 -3.02 -9.05
CA ARG A 278 -5.99 -2.68 -10.22
C ARG A 278 -5.09 -2.36 -11.41
N ASN A 279 -5.42 -2.92 -12.56
CA ASN A 279 -4.82 -2.58 -13.85
C ASN A 279 -5.93 -2.25 -14.85
N THR A 280 -5.67 -1.26 -15.70
CA THR A 280 -6.55 -0.83 -16.79
C THR A 280 -5.88 -1.11 -18.12
N TYR A 281 -6.60 -1.68 -19.06
CA TYR A 281 -6.14 -1.97 -20.42
C TYR A 281 -6.97 -1.12 -21.37
N VAL A 282 -6.42 0.03 -21.74
CA VAL A 282 -7.04 0.96 -22.68
C VAL A 282 -6.60 0.56 -24.08
N THR A 283 -7.57 0.45 -24.99
CA THR A 283 -7.29 0.31 -26.42
C THR A 283 -7.61 1.66 -27.05
N PHE A 284 -6.61 2.32 -27.61
CA PHE A 284 -6.78 3.55 -28.38
C PHE A 284 -6.92 3.23 -29.86
#